data_AF-A0A7V1LH08-F1
#
_entry.id   AF-A0A7V1LH08-F1
#
_cell.length_a   1.000
_cell.length_b   1.000
_cell.length_c   1.000
_cell.angle_alpha   90.00
_cell.angle_beta   90.00
_cell.angle_gamma   90.00
#
_symmetry.space_group_name_H-M   'P 1'
#
loop_
_entity.id
_entity.type
_entity.pdbx_description
1 polymer ?
#
loop_
_entity_poly.entity_id
_entity_poly.type
_entity_poly.pdbx_seq_one_letter_code
_entity_poly.pdbx_strand_id
1 'polypeptide(L)'
;DVTNISSLGGAFSLTVASFLAYIGIIWWASWYPGAEPGGGGYVAQRMMSAKNEKHSLFATLFFQITHYAVRPWPWIIVGLSTLVLYPNLSVESKGIGYVYAMRDFLPVGLKGLLVAAFFAAYMSTIATQLNWGTSYIINDFYKRFIKKNEQEKHYVNISRLATILLMVLSVFVTLFISRISGAWQFIMESGAGLGLVLILRWFWWRVNAWSEISAMVTPFIVYPIIKYNGVEFPNTLFYLVTITTIVWVSVTYLTKPTDEKTLLSFYKKIHPGGILWKKISDTLPNVKSDTGFAGMFINWIIGVVLVYSILFGSGSLIFGNIGSFFLYLILAIICTIIITFNLSKMDWSENQ
;
A
#
# COMPACT_ATOMS: atom_id res chain seq x y z
N ASP A 1 -39.75 -20.24 12.40
CA ASP A 1 -39.10 -20.35 11.08
C ASP A 1 -37.61 -20.07 11.14
N VAL A 2 -36.83 -21.16 11.05
CA VAL A 2 -35.36 -21.21 11.22
C VAL A 2 -34.66 -21.16 9.84
N THR A 3 -35.29 -20.52 8.85
CA THR A 3 -34.86 -20.62 7.43
C THR A 3 -34.13 -19.38 6.90
N ASN A 4 -33.73 -18.43 7.75
CA ASN A 4 -33.09 -17.19 7.29
C ASN A 4 -31.68 -16.92 7.87
N ILE A 5 -30.98 -17.95 8.35
CA ILE A 5 -29.58 -17.83 8.77
C ILE A 5 -28.62 -17.86 7.55
N SER A 6 -29.07 -18.41 6.42
CA SER A 6 -28.29 -18.46 5.17
C SER A 6 -28.18 -17.10 4.46
N SER A 7 -29.14 -16.19 4.65
CA SER A 7 -29.11 -14.85 4.04
C SER A 7 -28.20 -13.86 4.78
N LEU A 8 -27.99 -14.06 6.09
CA LEU A 8 -26.97 -13.35 6.87
C LEU A 8 -25.56 -13.84 6.51
N GLY A 9 -25.37 -15.15 6.33
CA GLY A 9 -24.08 -15.71 5.91
C GLY A 9 -23.63 -15.23 4.52
N GLY A 10 -24.54 -15.15 3.56
CA GLY A 10 -24.24 -14.77 2.17
C GLY A 10 -23.84 -13.29 1.98
N ALA A 11 -24.35 -12.38 2.80
CA ALA A 11 -23.99 -10.96 2.75
C ALA A 11 -22.59 -10.68 3.33
N PHE A 12 -22.05 -11.59 4.15
CA PHE A 12 -20.75 -11.47 4.80
C PHE A 12 -19.70 -12.49 4.30
N SER A 13 -20.09 -13.47 3.49
CA SER A 13 -19.14 -14.42 2.91
C SER A 13 -18.47 -13.84 1.67
N LEU A 14 -17.22 -13.42 1.81
CA LEU A 14 -16.33 -13.27 0.66
C LEU A 14 -16.23 -14.61 -0.06
N THR A 15 -16.48 -14.63 -1.37
CA THR A 15 -16.18 -15.82 -2.17
C THR A 15 -14.70 -16.16 -2.04
N VAL A 16 -14.33 -17.44 -2.20
CA VAL A 16 -12.90 -17.85 -2.16
C VAL A 16 -12.07 -17.02 -3.14
N ALA A 17 -12.61 -16.73 -4.33
CA ALA A 17 -11.98 -15.85 -5.31
C ALA A 17 -11.77 -14.43 -4.77
N SER A 18 -12.78 -13.82 -4.14
CA SER A 18 -12.65 -12.48 -3.57
C SER A 18 -11.66 -12.46 -2.41
N PHE A 19 -11.65 -13.50 -1.57
CA PHE A 19 -10.66 -13.66 -0.51
C PHE A 19 -9.24 -13.72 -1.08
N LEU A 20 -9.00 -14.56 -2.08
CA LEU A 20 -7.70 -14.65 -2.75
C LEU A 20 -7.28 -13.33 -3.41
N ALA A 21 -8.22 -12.59 -3.99
CA ALA A 21 -7.94 -11.29 -4.58
C ALA A 21 -7.51 -10.26 -3.52
N TYR A 22 -8.33 -10.06 -2.46
CA TYR A 22 -8.06 -9.07 -1.44
C TYR A 22 -6.83 -9.38 -0.58
N ILE A 23 -6.67 -10.64 -0.16
CA ILE A 23 -5.58 -11.05 0.74
C ILE A 23 -4.33 -11.47 -0.02
N GLY A 24 -4.49 -12.15 -1.15
CA GLY A 24 -3.39 -12.80 -1.86
C GLY A 24 -2.74 -11.96 -2.95
N ILE A 25 -3.47 -11.05 -3.60
CA ILE A 25 -3.02 -10.39 -4.84
C ILE A 25 -2.95 -8.87 -4.73
N ILE A 26 -4.00 -8.19 -4.27
CA ILE A 26 -4.10 -6.73 -4.33
C ILE A 26 -2.90 -6.03 -3.69
N TRP A 27 -2.41 -6.52 -2.55
CA TRP A 27 -1.37 -5.85 -1.78
C TRP A 27 -0.02 -5.74 -2.51
N TRP A 28 0.28 -6.66 -3.43
CA TRP A 28 1.51 -6.62 -4.22
C TRP A 28 1.27 -6.31 -5.69
N ALA A 29 0.09 -6.62 -6.24
CA ALA A 29 -0.14 -6.55 -7.67
C ALA A 29 -0.51 -5.15 -8.14
N SER A 30 -1.15 -4.37 -7.28
CA SER A 30 -1.66 -3.05 -7.60
C SER A 30 -0.84 -1.97 -6.93
N TRP A 31 -0.75 -0.82 -7.61
CA TRP A 31 -0.17 0.37 -7.03
C TRP A 31 -1.21 1.09 -6.16
N TYR A 32 -0.91 1.33 -4.89
CA TYR A 32 -1.74 2.12 -3.98
C TYR A 32 -0.89 3.13 -3.20
N PRO A 33 -1.33 4.39 -3.05
CA PRO A 33 -0.62 5.34 -2.21
C PRO A 33 -0.46 4.81 -0.78
N GLY A 34 0.78 4.66 -0.32
CA GLY A 34 1.08 4.12 1.00
C GLY A 34 1.26 2.60 1.09
N ALA A 35 0.96 1.88 0.01
CA ALA A 35 1.23 0.47 -0.15
C ALA A 35 1.79 0.23 -1.57
N GLU A 36 2.92 0.89 -1.86
CA GLU A 36 3.58 0.81 -3.16
C GLU A 36 4.53 -0.40 -3.19
N PRO A 37 4.29 -1.40 -4.06
CA PRO A 37 5.03 -2.66 -4.06
C PRO A 37 6.53 -2.50 -4.37
N GLY A 38 6.92 -1.42 -5.07
CA GLY A 38 8.31 -1.13 -5.41
C GLY A 38 9.15 -0.48 -4.31
N GLY A 39 8.59 -0.24 -3.12
CA GLY A 39 9.30 0.38 -1.99
C GLY A 39 9.41 1.90 -2.09
N GLY A 40 8.41 2.58 -2.65
CA GLY A 40 8.45 4.01 -2.98
C GLY A 40 7.50 4.91 -2.17
N GLY A 41 7.14 6.02 -2.81
CA GLY A 41 6.08 6.92 -2.37
C GLY A 41 6.42 7.73 -1.12
N TYR A 42 5.38 8.25 -0.47
CA TYR A 42 5.53 9.06 0.73
C TYR A 42 6.06 8.26 1.93
N VAL A 43 5.96 6.92 1.93
CA VAL A 43 6.51 6.07 3.00
C VAL A 43 8.04 6.08 2.93
N ALA A 44 8.62 5.93 1.74
CA ALA A 44 10.06 6.06 1.55
C ALA A 44 10.57 7.46 1.95
N GLN A 45 9.80 8.53 1.64
CA GLN A 45 10.14 9.88 2.11
C GLN A 45 10.22 9.99 3.63
N ARG A 46 9.29 9.34 4.35
CA ARG A 46 9.32 9.31 5.82
C ARG A 46 10.51 8.53 6.35
N MET A 47 10.83 7.40 5.74
CA MET A 47 12.02 6.60 6.08
C MET A 47 13.32 7.40 5.88
N MET A 48 13.46 8.09 4.74
CA MET A 48 14.62 8.93 4.44
C MET A 48 14.73 10.19 5.31
N SER A 49 13.64 10.61 5.96
CA SER A 49 13.66 11.71 6.92
C SER A 49 14.08 11.30 8.34
N ALA A 50 14.23 10.00 8.60
CA ALA A 50 14.73 9.51 9.87
C ALA A 50 16.23 9.77 10.02
N LYS A 51 16.69 9.91 11.26
CA LYS A 51 18.09 10.21 11.58
C LYS A 51 19.07 9.15 11.05
N ASN A 52 18.70 7.88 11.08
CA ASN A 52 19.47 6.75 10.55
C ASN A 52 18.56 5.54 10.30
N GLU A 53 19.13 4.46 9.75
CA GLU A 53 18.40 3.25 9.39
C GLU A 53 17.67 2.61 10.56
N LYS A 54 18.32 2.58 11.74
CA LYS A 54 17.70 2.07 12.98
C LYS A 54 16.43 2.83 13.32
N HIS A 55 16.49 4.16 13.35
CA HIS A 55 15.32 4.98 13.62
C HIS A 55 14.24 4.82 12.55
N SER A 56 14.62 4.72 11.27
CA SER A 56 13.70 4.45 10.16
C SER A 56 12.94 3.12 10.35
N LEU A 57 13.66 2.03 10.66
CA LEU A 57 13.05 0.71 10.85
C LEU A 57 12.11 0.70 12.05
N PHE A 58 12.55 1.19 13.21
CA PHE A 58 11.71 1.20 14.42
C PHE A 58 10.48 2.09 14.25
N ALA A 59 10.60 3.26 13.61
CA ALA A 59 9.46 4.10 13.30
C ALA A 59 8.46 3.38 12.39
N THR A 60 8.94 2.64 11.40
CA THR A 60 8.09 1.86 10.49
C THR A 60 7.40 0.71 11.22
N LEU A 61 8.12 -0.06 12.05
CA LEU A 61 7.53 -1.15 12.84
C LEU A 61 6.47 -0.65 13.83
N PHE A 62 6.75 0.47 14.51
CA PHE A 62 5.79 1.12 15.39
C PHE A 62 4.55 1.58 14.64
N PHE A 63 4.73 2.18 13.45
CA PHE A 63 3.62 2.56 12.58
C PHE A 63 2.77 1.34 12.21
N GLN A 64 3.36 0.20 11.85
CA GLN A 64 2.59 -0.99 11.50
C GLN A 64 1.71 -1.48 12.65
N ILE A 65 2.23 -1.54 13.87
CA ILE A 65 1.46 -1.98 15.04
C ILE A 65 0.35 -0.97 15.38
N THR A 66 0.71 0.30 15.52
CA THR A 66 -0.26 1.32 15.93
C THR A 66 -1.33 1.57 14.87
N HIS A 67 -0.96 1.55 13.59
CA HIS A 67 -1.87 1.82 12.48
C HIS A 67 -2.81 0.66 12.19
N TYR A 68 -2.29 -0.57 12.16
CA TYR A 68 -3.07 -1.73 11.71
C TYR A 68 -3.64 -2.57 12.85
N ALA A 69 -3.03 -2.56 14.04
CA ALA A 69 -3.54 -3.35 15.16
C ALA A 69 -4.38 -2.51 16.13
N VAL A 70 -3.96 -1.27 16.44
CA VAL A 70 -4.59 -0.46 17.50
C VAL A 70 -5.62 0.52 16.96
N ARG A 71 -5.22 1.38 16.01
CA ARG A 71 -6.05 2.45 15.44
C ARG A 71 -7.41 2.00 14.88
N PRO A 72 -7.59 0.79 14.29
CA PRO A 72 -8.89 0.41 13.73
C PRO A 72 -9.98 0.21 14.80
N TRP A 73 -9.62 -0.14 16.04
CA TRP A 73 -10.60 -0.50 17.08
C TRP A 73 -11.62 0.59 17.41
N PRO A 74 -11.23 1.87 17.62
CA PRO A 74 -12.19 2.95 17.76
C PRO A 74 -13.25 2.99 16.64
N TRP A 75 -12.84 2.78 15.39
CA TRP A 75 -13.75 2.78 14.24
C TRP A 75 -14.62 1.53 14.20
N ILE A 76 -14.04 0.36 14.48
CA ILE A 76 -14.75 -0.93 14.51
C ILE A 76 -15.84 -0.89 15.59
N ILE A 77 -15.53 -0.42 16.79
CA ILE A 77 -16.49 -0.34 17.91
C ILE A 77 -17.67 0.57 17.54
N VAL A 78 -17.40 1.75 16.99
CA VAL A 78 -18.47 2.66 16.56
C VAL A 78 -19.27 2.01 15.43
N GLY A 79 -18.62 1.42 14.43
CA GLY A 79 -19.29 0.72 13.33
C GLY A 79 -20.22 -0.38 13.83
N LEU A 80 -19.76 -1.25 14.73
CA LEU A 80 -20.58 -2.32 15.31
C LEU A 80 -21.72 -1.76 16.17
N SER A 81 -21.47 -0.70 16.95
CA SER A 81 -22.52 -0.03 17.72
C SER A 81 -23.62 0.52 16.82
N THR A 82 -23.27 1.08 15.66
CA THR A 82 -24.26 1.62 14.71
C THR A 82 -25.15 0.53 14.10
N LEU A 83 -24.67 -0.71 14.00
CA LEU A 83 -25.50 -1.83 13.54
C LEU A 83 -26.61 -2.18 14.54
N VAL A 84 -26.34 -1.98 15.84
CA VAL A 84 -27.32 -2.23 16.92
C VAL A 84 -28.25 -1.04 17.09
N LEU A 85 -27.72 0.18 17.02
CA LEU A 85 -28.49 1.42 17.22
C LEU A 85 -29.40 1.74 16.03
N TYR A 86 -29.01 1.36 14.81
CA TYR A 86 -29.73 1.67 13.58
C TYR A 86 -29.99 0.40 12.72
N PRO A 87 -30.74 -0.59 13.25
CA PRO A 87 -30.90 -1.89 12.60
C PRO A 87 -31.66 -1.82 11.26
N ASN A 88 -32.47 -0.76 11.07
CA ASN A 88 -33.30 -0.58 9.88
C ASN A 88 -32.56 0.09 8.71
N LEU A 89 -31.28 0.45 8.86
CA LEU A 89 -30.49 0.98 7.74
C LEU A 89 -30.31 -0.10 6.67
N SER A 90 -30.61 0.24 5.42
CA SER A 90 -30.31 -0.64 4.28
C SER A 90 -28.80 -0.91 4.22
N VAL A 91 -28.42 -2.06 3.64
CA VAL A 91 -27.01 -2.47 3.50
C VAL A 91 -26.16 -1.36 2.86
N GLU A 92 -26.72 -0.68 1.86
CA GLU A 92 -26.10 0.44 1.14
C GLU A 92 -25.93 1.69 2.00
N SER A 93 -26.82 1.89 2.98
CA SER A 93 -26.85 3.06 3.85
C SER A 93 -26.14 2.85 5.19
N LYS A 94 -25.63 1.64 5.47
CA LYS A 94 -24.95 1.34 6.75
C LYS A 94 -23.76 2.27 7.03
N GLY A 95 -23.11 2.79 5.99
CA GLY A 95 -22.04 3.79 6.12
C GLY A 95 -22.49 5.11 6.78
N ILE A 96 -23.76 5.50 6.63
CA ILE A 96 -24.34 6.69 7.28
C ILE A 96 -24.54 6.49 8.79
N GLY A 97 -24.56 5.25 9.28
CA GLY A 97 -24.75 4.95 10.71
C GLY A 97 -23.77 5.70 11.60
N TYR A 98 -22.52 5.86 11.17
CA TYR A 98 -21.52 6.65 11.90
C TYR A 98 -21.95 8.13 12.06
N VAL A 99 -22.50 8.73 11.01
CA VAL A 99 -22.98 10.13 11.02
C VAL A 99 -24.20 10.27 11.94
N TYR A 100 -25.09 9.29 11.95
CA TYR A 100 -26.23 9.29 12.87
C TYR A 100 -25.78 9.16 14.31
N ALA A 101 -24.83 8.26 14.61
CA ALA A 101 -24.27 8.14 15.96
C ALA A 101 -23.63 9.46 16.42
N MET A 102 -22.90 10.14 15.52
CA MET A 102 -22.38 11.48 15.79
C MET A 102 -23.48 12.49 16.11
N ARG A 103 -24.56 12.51 15.32
CA ARG A 103 -25.66 13.46 15.49
C ARG A 103 -26.41 13.23 16.80
N ASP A 104 -26.71 11.97 17.11
CA ASP A 104 -27.66 11.59 18.16
C ASP A 104 -27.01 11.51 19.54
N PHE A 105 -25.72 11.13 19.63
CA PHE A 105 -25.07 10.84 20.92
C PHE A 105 -23.95 11.82 21.31
N LEU A 106 -23.43 12.67 20.41
CA LEU A 106 -22.40 13.64 20.79
C LEU A 106 -22.99 14.97 21.28
N PRO A 107 -22.53 15.49 22.44
CA PRO A 107 -22.77 16.87 22.86
C PRO A 107 -22.31 17.88 21.82
N VAL A 108 -22.92 19.07 21.81
CA VAL A 108 -22.68 20.11 20.79
C VAL A 108 -21.19 20.49 20.65
N GLY A 109 -20.44 20.57 21.75
CA GLY A 109 -18.99 20.86 21.72
C GLY A 109 -18.17 19.73 21.11
N LEU A 110 -18.42 18.48 21.49
CA LEU A 110 -17.71 17.31 20.95
C LEU A 110 -18.08 17.05 19.49
N LYS A 111 -19.33 17.35 19.10
CA LYS A 111 -19.78 17.29 17.71
C LYS A 111 -19.00 18.27 16.83
N GLY A 112 -18.84 19.52 17.28
CA GLY A 112 -18.01 20.51 16.59
C GLY A 112 -16.55 20.08 16.51
N LEU A 113 -15.99 19.55 17.60
CA LEU A 113 -14.62 19.03 17.63
C LEU A 113 -14.42 17.86 16.65
N LEU A 114 -15.38 16.94 16.57
CA LEU A 114 -15.30 15.79 15.66
C LEU A 114 -15.38 16.22 14.19
N VAL A 115 -16.24 17.19 13.86
CA VAL A 115 -16.29 17.79 12.51
C VAL A 115 -14.95 18.45 12.16
N ALA A 116 -14.37 19.22 13.08
CA ALA A 116 -13.03 19.80 12.89
C ALA A 116 -11.95 18.72 12.70
N ALA A 117 -12.00 17.63 13.47
CA ALA A 117 -11.09 16.50 13.34
C ALA A 117 -11.23 15.80 11.98
N PHE A 118 -12.45 15.68 11.44
CA PHE A 118 -12.67 15.15 10.09
C PHE A 118 -12.07 16.04 9.01
N PHE A 119 -12.25 17.36 9.10
CA PHE A 119 -11.60 18.28 8.19
C PHE A 119 -10.07 18.20 8.29
N ALA A 120 -9.52 18.14 9.50
CA ALA A 120 -8.08 17.99 9.69
C ALA A 120 -7.54 16.68 9.09
N ALA A 121 -8.23 15.56 9.31
CA ALA A 121 -7.87 14.26 8.76
C ALA A 121 -7.93 14.26 7.22
N TYR A 122 -8.99 14.83 6.64
CA TYR A 122 -9.14 14.98 5.19
C TYR A 122 -8.03 15.87 4.60
N MET A 123 -7.78 17.03 5.21
CA MET A 123 -6.73 17.96 4.78
C MET A 123 -5.34 17.34 4.85
N SER A 124 -5.04 16.52 5.87
CA SER A 124 -3.76 15.81 5.96
C SER A 124 -3.54 14.86 4.77
N THR A 125 -4.61 14.21 4.30
CA THR A 125 -4.54 13.26 3.18
C THR A 125 -4.37 14.01 1.87
N ILE A 126 -5.21 15.02 1.62
CA ILE A 126 -5.12 15.83 0.40
C ILE A 126 -3.80 16.58 0.31
N ALA A 127 -3.33 17.19 1.40
CA ALA A 127 -2.04 17.87 1.42
C ALA A 127 -0.89 16.91 1.08
N THR A 128 -0.93 15.68 1.61
CA THR A 128 0.08 14.65 1.28
C THR A 128 0.05 14.31 -0.21
N GLN A 129 -1.12 14.03 -0.77
CA GLN A 129 -1.26 13.65 -2.19
C GLN A 129 -0.90 14.79 -3.14
N LEU A 130 -1.36 16.01 -2.86
CA LEU A 130 -1.05 17.20 -3.67
C LEU A 130 0.45 17.52 -3.60
N ASN A 131 1.05 17.52 -2.41
CA ASN A 131 2.48 17.80 -2.28
C ASN A 131 3.34 16.75 -3.01
N TRP A 132 2.96 15.47 -2.89
CA TRP A 132 3.66 14.38 -3.54
C TRP A 132 3.50 14.43 -5.07
N GLY A 133 2.27 14.62 -5.57
CA GLY A 133 2.00 14.76 -7.00
C GLY A 133 2.67 15.98 -7.64
N THR A 134 2.62 17.14 -6.97
CA THR A 134 3.34 18.34 -7.41
C THR A 134 4.84 18.10 -7.46
N SER A 135 5.41 17.38 -6.49
CA SER A 135 6.84 17.08 -6.46
C SER A 135 7.29 16.31 -7.71
N TYR A 136 6.47 15.40 -8.23
CA TYR A 136 6.75 14.72 -9.50
C TYR A 136 6.70 15.66 -10.70
N ILE A 137 5.65 16.47 -10.80
CA ILE A 137 5.53 17.44 -11.90
C ILE A 137 6.73 18.38 -11.94
N ILE A 138 7.17 18.85 -10.77
CA ILE A 138 8.25 19.83 -10.68
C ILE A 138 9.63 19.18 -10.83
N ASN A 139 9.96 18.15 -10.05
CA ASN A 139 11.31 17.61 -10.04
C ASN A 139 11.58 16.69 -11.22
N ASP A 140 10.61 15.84 -11.59
CA ASP A 140 10.84 14.77 -12.56
C ASP A 140 10.55 15.23 -13.98
N PHE A 141 9.66 16.22 -14.15
CA PHE A 141 9.30 16.77 -15.46
C PHE A 141 9.83 18.19 -15.68
N TYR A 142 9.37 19.17 -14.92
CA TYR A 142 9.63 20.58 -15.19
C TYR A 142 11.12 20.94 -15.05
N LYS A 143 11.74 20.63 -13.90
CA LYS A 143 13.17 20.88 -13.62
C LYS A 143 14.07 20.05 -14.51
N ARG A 144 13.65 18.82 -14.84
CA ARG A 144 14.43 17.88 -15.65
C ARG A 144 14.40 18.20 -17.15
N PHE A 145 13.28 18.65 -17.71
CA PHE A 145 13.11 18.77 -19.16
C PHE A 145 12.82 20.19 -19.66
N ILE A 146 12.13 21.03 -18.87
CA ILE A 146 11.66 22.35 -19.33
C ILE A 146 12.62 23.46 -18.94
N LYS A 147 12.84 23.65 -17.63
CA LYS A 147 13.72 24.70 -17.09
C LYS A 147 14.77 24.07 -16.20
N LYS A 148 15.93 23.83 -16.80
CA LYS A 148 17.13 23.32 -16.14
C LYS A 148 17.90 24.51 -15.55
N ASN A 149 18.38 24.38 -14.31
CA ASN A 149 19.29 25.34 -13.64
C ASN A 149 18.71 26.70 -13.18
N GLU A 150 17.40 26.79 -12.91
CA GLU A 150 16.83 27.93 -12.19
C GLU A 150 17.15 27.91 -10.68
N GLN A 151 16.97 29.05 -10.01
CA GLN A 151 17.08 29.14 -8.55
C GLN A 151 15.96 28.33 -7.85
N GLU A 152 16.23 27.79 -6.67
CA GLU A 152 15.23 27.02 -5.90
C GLU A 152 13.93 27.80 -5.63
N LYS A 153 14.02 29.12 -5.45
CA LYS A 153 12.84 30.00 -5.30
C LYS A 153 11.89 29.91 -6.50
N HIS A 154 12.42 29.78 -7.72
CA HIS A 154 11.62 29.61 -8.92
C HIS A 154 10.82 28.30 -8.87
N TYR A 155 11.48 27.18 -8.56
CA TYR A 155 10.80 25.88 -8.48
C TYR A 155 9.75 25.84 -7.38
N VAL A 156 9.99 26.49 -6.23
CA VAL A 156 8.97 26.61 -5.15
C VAL A 156 7.75 27.39 -5.64
N ASN A 157 7.93 28.48 -6.37
CA ASN A 157 6.81 29.27 -6.89
C ASN A 157 5.99 28.49 -7.94
N ILE A 158 6.66 27.82 -8.88
CA ILE A 158 5.98 26.98 -9.88
C ILE A 158 5.31 25.78 -9.21
N SER A 159 5.90 25.21 -8.17
CA SER A 159 5.30 24.14 -7.35
C SER A 159 3.98 24.58 -6.72
N ARG A 160 3.92 25.79 -6.14
CA ARG A 160 2.66 26.34 -5.60
C ARG A 160 1.59 26.50 -6.67
N LEU A 161 1.95 26.99 -7.86
CA LEU A 161 1.02 27.11 -8.99
C LEU A 161 0.53 25.73 -9.47
N ALA A 162 1.43 24.78 -9.65
CA ALA A 162 1.10 23.40 -10.03
C ALA A 162 0.16 22.74 -9.02
N THR A 163 0.35 23.01 -7.72
CA THR A 163 -0.54 22.53 -6.65
C THR A 163 -1.96 23.05 -6.80
N ILE A 164 -2.13 24.35 -7.10
CA ILE A 164 -3.46 24.95 -7.34
C ILE A 164 -4.10 24.33 -8.59
N LEU A 165 -3.34 24.19 -9.68
CA LEU A 165 -3.84 23.58 -10.92
C LEU A 165 -4.28 22.12 -10.71
N LEU A 166 -3.49 21.32 -9.99
CA LEU A 166 -3.84 19.95 -9.62
C LEU A 166 -5.10 19.89 -8.76
N MET A 167 -5.29 20.84 -7.83
CA MET A 167 -6.49 20.91 -7.00
C MET A 167 -7.73 21.19 -7.85
N VAL A 168 -7.66 22.16 -8.77
CA VAL A 168 -8.77 22.46 -9.70
C VAL A 168 -9.10 21.26 -10.57
N LEU A 169 -8.09 20.59 -11.13
CA LEU A 169 -8.28 19.38 -11.93
C LEU A 169 -8.90 18.24 -11.12
N SER A 170 -8.48 18.07 -9.86
CA SER A 170 -9.01 17.04 -8.96
C SER A 170 -10.49 17.28 -8.62
N VAL A 171 -10.88 18.53 -8.37
CA VAL A 171 -12.29 18.92 -8.19
C VAL A 171 -13.08 18.61 -9.45
N PHE A 172 -12.57 18.99 -10.63
CA PHE A 172 -13.23 18.73 -11.90
C PHE A 172 -13.47 17.23 -12.13
N VAL A 173 -12.45 16.39 -11.96
CA VAL A 173 -12.57 14.93 -12.13
C VAL A 173 -13.57 14.33 -11.13
N THR A 174 -13.60 14.84 -9.90
CA THR A 174 -14.50 14.34 -8.85
C THR A 174 -15.98 14.55 -9.21
N LEU A 175 -16.32 15.57 -10.00
CA LEU A 175 -17.70 15.79 -10.49
C LEU A 175 -18.22 14.63 -11.36
N PHE A 176 -17.34 13.81 -11.92
CA PHE A 176 -17.68 12.66 -12.76
C PHE A 176 -17.68 11.32 -11.99
N ILE A 177 -17.32 11.31 -10.71
CA ILE A 177 -17.28 10.11 -9.88
C ILE A 177 -18.58 10.01 -9.07
N SER A 178 -19.46 9.07 -9.45
CA SER A 178 -20.74 8.87 -8.74
C SER A 178 -20.63 7.99 -7.49
N ARG A 179 -19.65 7.08 -7.43
CA ARG A 179 -19.47 6.13 -6.32
C ARG A 179 -18.00 5.96 -5.94
N ILE A 180 -17.70 6.08 -4.65
CA ILE A 180 -16.35 5.90 -4.10
C ILE A 180 -15.83 4.48 -4.38
N SER A 181 -16.68 3.46 -4.27
CA SER A 181 -16.31 2.07 -4.55
C SER A 181 -15.85 1.87 -5.99
N GLY A 182 -16.48 2.54 -6.95
CA GLY A 182 -16.07 2.50 -8.37
C GLY A 182 -14.70 3.14 -8.60
N ALA A 183 -14.44 4.30 -7.97
CA ALA A 183 -13.13 4.93 -8.03
C ALA A 183 -12.03 4.06 -7.40
N TRP A 184 -12.31 3.46 -6.24
CA TRP A 184 -11.38 2.55 -5.56
C TRP A 184 -11.06 1.32 -6.42
N GLN A 185 -12.09 0.68 -6.97
CA GLN A 185 -11.94 -0.46 -7.88
C GLN A 185 -11.11 -0.08 -9.11
N PHE A 186 -11.42 1.06 -9.74
CA PHE A 186 -10.66 1.55 -10.89
C PHE A 186 -9.18 1.77 -10.55
N ILE A 187 -8.85 2.42 -9.44
CA ILE A 187 -7.46 2.68 -9.05
C ILE A 187 -6.71 1.36 -8.80
N MET A 188 -7.35 0.37 -8.16
CA MET A 188 -6.74 -0.94 -7.92
C MET A 188 -6.55 -1.75 -9.20
N GLU A 189 -7.52 -1.75 -10.10
CA GLU A 189 -7.49 -2.57 -11.30
C GLU A 189 -6.66 -1.93 -12.43
N SER A 190 -6.68 -0.60 -12.56
CA SER A 190 -5.91 0.12 -13.59
C SER A 190 -4.39 0.08 -13.37
N GLY A 191 -3.93 -0.22 -12.15
CA GLY A 191 -2.53 -0.47 -11.82
C GLY A 191 -2.19 -1.96 -11.64
N ALA A 192 -3.11 -2.88 -11.92
CA ALA A 192 -2.93 -4.29 -11.61
C ALA A 192 -1.87 -4.97 -12.49
N GLY A 193 -0.97 -5.70 -11.84
CA GLY A 193 0.16 -6.39 -12.46
C GLY A 193 1.45 -5.56 -12.54
N LEU A 194 1.37 -4.26 -12.24
CA LEU A 194 2.55 -3.39 -12.15
C LEU A 194 3.46 -3.79 -10.99
N GLY A 195 2.90 -4.25 -9.88
CA GLY A 195 3.71 -4.40 -8.68
C GLY A 195 4.74 -5.53 -8.73
N LEU A 196 4.50 -6.60 -9.49
CA LEU A 196 5.48 -7.68 -9.64
C LEU A 196 6.77 -7.19 -10.32
N VAL A 197 6.67 -6.38 -11.38
CA VAL A 197 7.88 -5.83 -12.04
C VAL A 197 8.60 -4.86 -11.12
N LEU A 198 7.87 -4.06 -10.33
CA LEU A 198 8.44 -3.11 -9.37
C LEU A 198 9.15 -3.80 -8.20
N ILE A 199 8.70 -5.00 -7.81
CA ILE A 199 9.41 -5.84 -6.83
C ILE A 199 10.62 -6.51 -7.50
N LEU A 200 10.41 -7.16 -8.65
CA LEU A 200 11.44 -7.96 -9.31
C LEU A 200 12.61 -7.15 -9.83
N ARG A 201 12.44 -5.85 -10.14
CA ARG A 201 13.57 -5.00 -10.56
C ARG A 201 14.72 -4.94 -9.53
N TRP A 202 14.42 -5.14 -8.24
CA TRP A 202 15.43 -5.18 -7.19
C TRP A 202 16.21 -6.50 -7.18
N PHE A 203 15.59 -7.58 -7.67
CA PHE A 203 16.15 -8.94 -7.61
C PHE A 203 16.61 -9.47 -8.97
N TRP A 204 16.23 -8.85 -10.09
CA TRP A 204 16.49 -9.38 -11.44
C TRP A 204 17.12 -8.35 -12.37
N TRP A 205 18.41 -8.54 -12.71
CA TRP A 205 19.20 -7.61 -13.53
C TRP A 205 18.65 -7.35 -14.94
N ARG A 206 17.75 -8.20 -15.45
CA ARG A 206 17.16 -8.08 -16.80
C ARG A 206 16.04 -7.06 -16.87
N VAL A 207 15.38 -6.77 -15.75
CA VAL A 207 14.27 -5.80 -15.72
C VAL A 207 14.83 -4.45 -16.14
N ASN A 208 14.20 -3.84 -17.13
CA ASN A 208 14.65 -2.57 -17.70
C ASN A 208 13.47 -1.60 -17.87
N ALA A 209 13.74 -0.39 -18.35
CA ALA A 209 12.72 0.65 -18.52
C ALA A 209 11.52 0.19 -19.36
N TRP A 210 11.72 -0.64 -20.39
CA TRP A 210 10.63 -1.15 -21.23
C TRP A 210 9.78 -2.19 -20.51
N SER A 211 10.38 -3.00 -19.63
CA SER A 211 9.64 -3.89 -18.72
C SER A 211 8.67 -3.08 -17.86
N GLU A 212 9.13 -2.00 -17.23
CA GLU A 212 8.29 -1.16 -16.38
C GLU A 212 7.23 -0.41 -17.18
N ILE A 213 7.61 0.23 -18.30
CA ILE A 213 6.67 0.97 -19.17
C ILE A 213 5.57 0.04 -19.70
N SER A 214 5.93 -1.15 -20.17
CA SER A 214 4.92 -2.10 -20.67
C SER A 214 3.99 -2.59 -19.55
N ALA A 215 4.50 -2.82 -18.35
CA ALA A 215 3.67 -3.15 -17.19
C ALA A 215 2.74 -2.01 -16.76
N MET A 216 3.17 -0.75 -16.89
CA MET A 216 2.34 0.42 -16.60
C MET A 216 1.24 0.61 -17.63
N VAL A 217 1.54 0.43 -18.92
CA VAL A 217 0.59 0.70 -20.02
C VAL A 217 -0.44 -0.42 -20.20
N THR A 218 -0.04 -1.67 -20.02
CA THR A 218 -0.90 -2.84 -20.26
C THR A 218 -2.24 -2.79 -19.52
N PRO A 219 -2.31 -2.58 -18.20
CA PRO A 219 -3.60 -2.58 -17.50
C PRO A 219 -4.52 -1.44 -17.94
N PHE A 220 -4.00 -0.27 -18.33
CA PHE A 220 -4.85 0.81 -18.88
C PHE A 220 -5.52 0.44 -20.21
N ILE A 221 -4.90 -0.41 -21.02
CA ILE A 221 -5.46 -0.88 -22.30
C ILE A 221 -6.38 -2.08 -22.07
N VAL A 222 -5.95 -3.04 -21.25
CA VAL A 222 -6.65 -4.31 -21.06
C VAL A 222 -7.89 -4.14 -20.17
N TYR A 223 -7.85 -3.26 -19.18
CA TYR A 223 -8.96 -3.00 -18.25
C TYR A 223 -10.29 -2.68 -18.94
N PRO A 224 -10.39 -1.65 -19.81
CA PRO A 224 -11.64 -1.32 -20.47
C PRO A 224 -12.14 -2.46 -21.37
N ILE A 225 -11.25 -3.22 -22.00
CA ILE A 225 -11.62 -4.37 -22.85
C ILE A 225 -12.27 -5.47 -22.00
N ILE A 226 -11.65 -5.84 -20.88
CA ILE A 226 -12.18 -6.85 -19.97
C ILE A 226 -13.54 -6.41 -19.40
N LYS A 227 -13.66 -5.15 -18.98
CA LYS A 227 -14.91 -4.59 -18.46
C LYS A 227 -16.01 -4.52 -19.52
N TYR A 228 -15.68 -4.18 -20.76
CA TYR A 228 -16.62 -4.18 -21.86
C TYR A 228 -17.21 -5.59 -22.13
N ASN A 229 -16.40 -6.63 -21.92
CA ASN A 229 -16.84 -8.03 -22.03
C ASN A 229 -17.64 -8.53 -20.81
N GLY A 230 -18.03 -7.66 -19.88
CA GLY A 230 -18.89 -7.99 -18.74
C GLY A 230 -18.20 -8.81 -17.64
N VAL A 231 -16.86 -8.85 -17.61
CA VAL A 231 -16.13 -9.52 -16.54
C VAL A 231 -16.14 -8.62 -15.29
N GLU A 232 -16.53 -9.21 -14.17
CA GLU A 232 -16.60 -8.52 -12.89
C GLU A 232 -15.43 -8.85 -11.95
N PHE A 233 -15.21 -7.97 -10.98
CA PHE A 233 -14.29 -8.23 -9.87
C PHE A 233 -14.77 -9.45 -9.07
N PRO A 234 -13.88 -10.37 -8.63
CA PRO A 234 -12.40 -10.30 -8.66
C PRO A 234 -11.73 -10.86 -9.92
N ASN A 235 -12.48 -11.43 -10.89
CA ASN A 235 -11.89 -12.10 -12.04
C ASN A 235 -11.13 -11.13 -12.95
N THR A 236 -11.63 -9.90 -13.09
CA THR A 236 -10.93 -8.77 -13.72
C THR A 236 -9.49 -8.62 -13.23
N LEU A 237 -9.29 -8.64 -11.92
CA LEU A 237 -7.97 -8.52 -11.30
C LEU A 237 -7.06 -9.67 -11.72
N PHE A 238 -7.53 -10.92 -11.67
CA PHE A 238 -6.74 -12.07 -12.05
C PHE A 238 -6.27 -12.00 -13.50
N TYR A 239 -7.18 -11.67 -14.42
CA TYR A 239 -6.82 -11.50 -15.82
C TYR A 239 -5.82 -10.36 -16.03
N LEU A 240 -6.02 -9.21 -15.38
CA LEU A 240 -5.10 -8.07 -15.50
C LEU A 240 -3.71 -8.43 -15.02
N VAL A 241 -3.59 -9.03 -13.83
CA VAL A 241 -2.29 -9.43 -13.28
C VAL A 241 -1.59 -10.43 -14.18
N THR A 242 -2.31 -11.45 -14.67
CA THR A 242 -1.73 -12.46 -15.57
C THR A 242 -1.30 -11.85 -16.90
N ILE A 243 -2.18 -11.09 -17.57
CA ILE A 243 -1.89 -10.50 -18.88
C ILE A 243 -0.75 -9.48 -18.78
N THR A 244 -0.81 -8.56 -17.82
CA THR A 244 0.26 -7.59 -17.57
C THR A 244 1.58 -8.31 -17.30
N THR A 245 1.58 -9.39 -16.51
CA THR A 245 2.79 -10.18 -16.23
C THR A 245 3.37 -10.80 -17.48
N ILE A 246 2.55 -11.45 -18.30
CA ILE A 246 2.98 -12.03 -19.57
C ILE A 246 3.60 -10.93 -20.45
N VAL A 247 2.94 -9.80 -20.61
CA VAL A 247 3.40 -8.70 -21.47
C VAL A 247 4.76 -8.17 -21.01
N TRP A 248 4.93 -7.80 -19.75
CA TRP A 248 6.19 -7.20 -19.32
C TRP A 248 7.34 -8.20 -19.31
N VAL A 249 7.07 -9.47 -19.01
CA VAL A 249 8.08 -10.54 -19.12
C VAL A 249 8.49 -10.75 -20.57
N SER A 250 7.55 -10.82 -21.50
CA SER A 250 7.85 -10.90 -22.93
C SER A 250 8.67 -9.70 -23.40
N VAL A 251 8.30 -8.48 -23.02
CA VAL A 251 9.06 -7.26 -23.33
C VAL A 251 10.47 -7.31 -22.74
N THR A 252 10.65 -7.86 -21.54
CA THR A 252 11.97 -8.01 -20.90
C THR A 252 12.92 -8.92 -21.70
N TYR A 253 12.40 -9.95 -22.35
CA TYR A 253 13.18 -10.83 -23.22
C TYR A 253 13.38 -10.28 -24.63
N LEU A 254 12.41 -9.53 -25.16
CA LEU A 254 12.48 -8.92 -26.49
C LEU A 254 13.36 -7.66 -26.53
N THR A 255 13.54 -6.99 -25.39
CA THR A 255 14.35 -5.77 -25.30
C THR A 255 15.78 -6.07 -24.86
N LYS A 256 16.70 -5.18 -25.27
CA LYS A 256 18.10 -5.25 -24.83
C LYS A 256 18.17 -4.96 -23.32
N PRO A 257 19.05 -5.64 -22.59
CA PRO A 257 19.28 -5.31 -21.19
C PRO A 257 19.85 -3.90 -21.06
N THR A 258 19.72 -3.33 -19.87
CA THR A 258 20.40 -2.09 -19.49
C THR A 258 21.91 -2.21 -19.73
N ASP A 259 22.56 -1.09 -20.08
CA ASP A 259 24.00 -1.06 -20.32
C ASP A 259 24.79 -1.65 -19.14
N GLU A 260 25.82 -2.42 -19.48
CA GLU A 260 26.60 -3.17 -18.51
C GLU A 260 27.29 -2.23 -17.51
N LYS A 261 27.77 -1.07 -17.96
CA LYS A 261 28.39 -0.08 -17.05
C LYS A 261 27.40 0.42 -16.00
N THR A 262 26.15 0.65 -16.38
CA THR A 262 25.09 1.06 -15.45
C THR A 262 24.77 -0.07 -14.47
N LEU A 263 24.67 -1.32 -14.95
CA LEU A 263 24.43 -2.48 -14.08
C LEU A 263 25.56 -2.69 -13.06
N LEU A 264 26.82 -2.59 -13.49
CA LEU A 264 27.98 -2.68 -12.61
C LEU A 264 28.01 -1.53 -11.59
N SER A 265 27.71 -0.30 -12.02
CA SER A 265 27.63 0.86 -11.12
C SER A 265 26.51 0.71 -10.10
N PHE A 266 25.35 0.19 -10.51
CA PHE A 266 24.23 -0.08 -9.62
C PHE A 266 24.60 -1.17 -8.61
N TYR A 267 25.17 -2.28 -9.08
CA TYR A 267 25.56 -3.40 -8.23
C TYR A 267 26.59 -3.02 -7.17
N LYS A 268 27.59 -2.20 -7.51
CA LYS A 268 28.59 -1.67 -6.56
C LYS A 268 28.02 -0.74 -5.49
N LYS A 269 26.89 -0.10 -5.78
CA LYS A 269 26.28 0.88 -4.86
C LYS A 269 25.25 0.22 -3.95
N ILE A 270 24.44 -0.67 -4.52
CA ILE A 270 23.26 -1.24 -3.87
C ILE A 270 23.53 -2.64 -3.32
N HIS A 271 24.59 -3.32 -3.78
CA HIS A 271 24.93 -4.68 -3.36
C HIS A 271 23.75 -5.67 -3.48
N PRO A 272 22.92 -5.59 -4.54
CA PRO A 272 21.68 -6.36 -4.58
C PRO A 272 21.98 -7.85 -4.59
N GLY A 273 21.33 -8.59 -3.70
CA GLY A 273 21.50 -10.02 -3.61
C GLY A 273 20.49 -10.82 -4.43
N GLY A 274 20.71 -12.14 -4.47
CA GLY A 274 19.84 -13.10 -5.13
C GLY A 274 20.44 -13.76 -6.37
N ILE A 275 19.91 -14.93 -6.69
CA ILE A 275 20.40 -15.80 -7.80
C ILE A 275 20.32 -15.07 -9.14
N LEU A 276 19.27 -14.27 -9.30
CA LEU A 276 18.99 -13.52 -10.52
C LEU A 276 19.91 -12.30 -10.70
N TRP A 277 20.91 -12.07 -9.84
CA TRP A 277 22.02 -11.12 -10.03
C TRP A 277 23.37 -11.80 -10.32
N LYS A 278 23.42 -13.14 -10.31
CA LYS A 278 24.67 -13.91 -10.36
C LYS A 278 25.61 -13.54 -11.52
N LYS A 279 25.02 -13.31 -12.70
CA LYS A 279 25.79 -12.91 -13.91
C LYS A 279 26.63 -11.65 -13.68
N ILE A 280 26.12 -10.69 -12.92
CA ILE A 280 26.81 -9.43 -12.62
C ILE A 280 27.73 -9.62 -11.41
N SER A 281 27.29 -10.34 -10.38
CA SER A 281 28.12 -10.59 -9.19
C SER A 281 29.43 -11.31 -9.52
N ASP A 282 29.39 -12.27 -10.45
CA ASP A 282 30.57 -13.05 -10.86
C ASP A 282 31.66 -12.18 -11.50
N THR A 283 31.30 -11.01 -12.05
CA THR A 283 32.25 -10.03 -12.59
C THR A 283 32.86 -9.11 -11.53
N LEU A 284 32.30 -9.08 -10.32
CA LEU A 284 32.68 -8.20 -9.21
C LEU A 284 32.88 -9.00 -7.91
N PRO A 285 33.89 -9.90 -7.84
CA PRO A 285 34.07 -10.79 -6.69
C PRO A 285 34.41 -10.06 -5.38
N ASN A 286 34.91 -8.83 -5.46
CA ASN A 286 35.26 -8.02 -4.29
C ASN A 286 34.04 -7.33 -3.63
N VAL A 287 32.86 -7.41 -4.26
CA VAL A 287 31.64 -6.73 -3.83
C VAL A 287 30.69 -7.79 -3.26
N LYS A 288 30.57 -7.81 -1.93
CA LYS A 288 29.71 -8.76 -1.23
C LYS A 288 28.24 -8.36 -1.40
N SER A 289 27.42 -9.29 -1.90
CA SER A 289 25.97 -9.07 -2.03
C SER A 289 25.26 -9.16 -0.68
N ASP A 290 24.12 -8.49 -0.59
CA ASP A 290 23.17 -8.66 0.50
C ASP A 290 22.64 -10.10 0.55
N THR A 291 22.44 -10.59 1.77
CA THR A 291 21.96 -11.95 2.02
C THR A 291 20.91 -11.97 3.12
N GLY A 292 20.29 -13.12 3.38
CA GLY A 292 19.32 -13.26 4.49
C GLY A 292 17.87 -12.91 4.12
N PHE A 293 17.55 -12.74 2.83
CA PHE A 293 16.17 -12.46 2.38
C PHE A 293 15.14 -13.50 2.86
N ALA A 294 15.52 -14.77 2.97
CA ALA A 294 14.64 -15.80 3.54
C ALA A 294 14.28 -15.50 5.01
N GLY A 295 15.27 -15.08 5.81
CA GLY A 295 15.04 -14.64 7.19
C GLY A 295 14.18 -13.38 7.26
N MET A 296 14.40 -12.41 6.36
CA MET A 296 13.54 -11.22 6.27
C MET A 296 12.09 -11.58 5.89
N PHE A 297 11.90 -12.50 4.95
CA PHE A 297 10.58 -12.97 4.55
C PHE A 297 9.85 -13.69 5.69
N ILE A 298 10.56 -14.53 6.44
CA ILE A 298 10.02 -15.16 7.66
C ILE A 298 9.64 -14.10 8.70
N ASN A 299 10.52 -13.12 8.94
CA ASN A 299 10.22 -12.01 9.86
C ASN A 299 9.00 -11.20 9.41
N TRP A 300 8.83 -11.00 8.11
CA TRP A 300 7.64 -10.35 7.56
C TRP A 300 6.37 -11.16 7.87
N ILE A 301 6.37 -12.48 7.65
CA ILE A 301 5.25 -13.36 8.02
C ILE A 301 4.97 -13.29 9.53
N ILE A 302 6.00 -13.36 10.37
CA ILE A 302 5.86 -13.25 11.82
C ILE A 302 5.29 -11.88 12.20
N GLY A 303 5.68 -10.81 11.52
CA GLY A 303 5.13 -9.47 11.69
C GLY A 303 3.65 -9.39 11.33
N VAL A 304 3.23 -10.04 10.25
CA VAL A 304 1.81 -10.17 9.87
C VAL A 304 1.03 -10.91 10.96
N VAL A 305 1.54 -12.05 11.43
CA VAL A 305 0.92 -12.81 12.54
C VAL A 305 0.84 -11.97 13.80
N LEU A 306 1.89 -11.20 14.14
CA LEU A 306 1.90 -10.31 15.30
C LEU A 306 0.80 -9.25 15.20
N VAL A 307 0.71 -8.54 14.07
CA VAL A 307 -0.30 -7.48 13.86
C VAL A 307 -1.71 -8.05 13.96
N TYR A 308 -1.99 -9.18 13.29
CA TYR A 308 -3.30 -9.82 13.38
C TYR A 308 -3.60 -10.38 14.77
N SER A 309 -2.61 -10.92 15.48
CA SER A 309 -2.79 -11.40 16.85
C SER A 309 -3.15 -10.26 17.79
N ILE A 310 -2.49 -9.09 17.69
CA ILE A 310 -2.86 -7.92 18.49
C ILE A 310 -4.25 -7.41 18.10
N LEU A 311 -4.55 -7.34 16.80
CA LEU A 311 -5.86 -6.89 16.30
C LEU A 311 -6.97 -7.79 16.84
N PHE A 312 -6.97 -9.09 16.51
CA PHE A 312 -8.02 -10.03 16.94
C PHE A 312 -8.01 -10.31 18.44
N GLY A 313 -6.85 -10.28 19.09
CA GLY A 313 -6.72 -10.38 20.54
C GLY A 313 -7.47 -9.26 21.24
N SER A 314 -7.23 -8.00 20.84
CA SER A 314 -7.94 -6.84 21.37
C SER A 314 -9.46 -6.97 21.18
N GLY A 315 -9.89 -7.47 20.02
CA GLY A 315 -11.30 -7.75 19.76
C GLY A 315 -11.88 -8.82 20.66
N SER A 316 -11.18 -9.94 20.81
CA SER A 316 -11.60 -11.04 21.67
C SER A 316 -11.78 -10.56 23.12
N LEU A 317 -10.89 -9.68 23.60
CA LEU A 317 -11.01 -9.04 24.91
C LEU A 317 -12.27 -8.16 25.00
N ILE A 318 -12.50 -7.29 24.01
CA ILE A 318 -13.66 -6.39 23.97
C ILE A 318 -14.98 -7.18 23.98
N PHE A 319 -15.05 -8.30 23.27
CA PHE A 319 -16.25 -9.15 23.20
C PHE A 319 -16.34 -10.20 24.32
N GLY A 320 -15.43 -10.17 25.31
CA GLY A 320 -15.46 -11.08 26.46
C GLY A 320 -15.03 -12.52 26.16
N ASN A 321 -14.46 -12.80 24.99
CA ASN A 321 -13.86 -14.10 24.68
C ASN A 321 -12.44 -14.19 25.25
N ILE A 322 -12.36 -14.48 26.55
CA ILE A 322 -11.11 -14.52 27.31
C ILE A 322 -10.17 -15.62 26.80
N GLY A 323 -10.70 -16.78 26.39
CA GLY A 323 -9.90 -17.89 25.88
C GLY A 323 -9.14 -17.53 24.60
N SER A 324 -9.85 -16.98 23.61
CA SER A 324 -9.22 -16.51 22.36
C SER A 324 -8.27 -15.32 22.62
N PHE A 325 -8.60 -14.42 23.55
CA PHE A 325 -7.70 -13.33 23.94
C PHE A 325 -6.34 -13.86 24.43
N PHE A 326 -6.30 -14.81 25.36
CA PHE A 326 -5.04 -15.35 25.86
C PHE A 326 -4.25 -16.09 24.78
N LEU A 327 -4.93 -16.82 23.88
CA LEU A 327 -4.29 -17.46 22.74
C LEU A 327 -3.56 -16.43 21.85
N TYR A 328 -4.27 -15.36 21.46
CA TYR A 328 -3.68 -14.30 20.65
C TYR A 328 -2.59 -13.51 21.38
N LEU A 329 -2.73 -13.32 22.69
CA LEU A 329 -1.71 -12.66 23.52
C LEU A 329 -0.42 -13.49 23.54
N ILE A 330 -0.51 -14.80 23.75
CA ILE A 330 0.64 -15.71 23.72
C ILE A 330 1.32 -15.65 22.35
N LEU A 331 0.55 -15.74 21.26
CA LEU A 331 1.08 -15.63 19.89
C LEU A 331 1.80 -14.30 19.66
N ALA A 332 1.22 -13.18 20.11
CA ALA A 332 1.82 -11.87 19.99
C ALA A 332 3.15 -11.77 20.78
N ILE A 333 3.19 -12.31 22.00
CA ILE A 333 4.42 -12.35 22.82
C ILE A 333 5.52 -13.17 22.12
N ILE A 334 5.19 -14.37 21.63
CA ILE A 334 6.14 -15.23 20.91
C ILE A 334 6.69 -14.51 19.67
N CYS A 335 5.81 -13.92 18.85
CA CYS A 335 6.23 -13.19 17.65
C CYS A 335 7.12 -12.00 18.00
N THR A 336 6.80 -11.26 19.06
CA THR A 336 7.59 -10.11 19.54
C THR A 336 8.98 -10.55 20.00
N ILE A 337 9.08 -11.66 20.74
CA ILE A 337 10.36 -12.22 21.18
C ILE A 337 11.21 -12.61 19.97
N ILE A 338 10.64 -13.33 19.00
CA ILE A 338 11.36 -13.76 17.80
C ILE A 338 11.86 -12.56 16.99
N ILE A 339 10.99 -11.57 16.73
CA ILE A 339 11.38 -10.36 15.99
C ILE A 339 12.47 -9.60 16.74
N THR A 340 12.34 -9.41 18.05
CA THR A 340 13.34 -8.68 18.86
C THR A 340 14.69 -9.39 18.86
N PHE A 341 14.70 -10.71 18.98
CA PHE A 341 15.91 -11.53 18.90
C PHE A 341 16.56 -11.47 17.51
N ASN A 342 15.77 -11.42 16.44
CA ASN A 342 16.29 -11.29 15.09
C ASN A 342 16.85 -9.88 14.84
N LEU A 343 16.19 -8.83 15.35
CA LEU A 343 16.67 -7.45 15.27
C LEU A 343 17.95 -7.21 16.08
N SER A 344 18.15 -7.92 17.20
CA SER A 344 19.39 -7.81 17.98
C SER A 344 20.61 -8.40 17.28
N LYS A 345 20.41 -9.21 16.22
CA LYS A 345 21.49 -9.77 15.39
C LYS A 345 21.84 -8.90 14.19
N MET A 346 21.04 -7.86 13.90
CA MET A 346 21.35 -6.95 12.80
C MET A 346 22.54 -6.07 13.18
N ASP A 347 23.45 -5.89 12.22
CA ASP A 347 24.52 -4.92 12.34
C ASP A 347 23.92 -3.52 12.15
N TRP A 348 24.19 -2.64 13.11
CA TRP A 348 23.71 -1.25 13.12
C TRP A 348 24.86 -0.26 12.92
N SER A 349 26.07 -0.74 12.64
CA SER A 349 27.20 0.14 12.39
C SER A 349 26.98 0.91 11.09
N GLU A 350 27.13 2.24 11.14
CA GLU A 350 26.93 3.15 9.99
C GLU A 350 28.04 3.03 8.93
N ASN A 351 28.83 1.95 8.95
CA ASN A 351 29.97 1.69 8.08
C ASN A 351 29.69 0.48 7.16
N GLN A 352 28.79 0.63 6.19
CA GLN A 352 28.74 -0.24 5.01
C GLN A 352 28.73 0.60 3.73
#